data_AF-A0A520SIE5-F1
#
_entry.id   AF-A0A520SIE5-F1
#
_cell.length_a   1.000
_cell.length_b   1.000
_cell.length_c   1.000
_cell.angle_alpha   90.00
_cell.angle_beta   90.00
_cell.angle_gamma   90.00
#
_symmetry.space_group_name_H-M   'P 1'
#
loop_
_entity.id
_entity.type
_entity.pdbx_description
1 polymer ?
#
loop_
_entity_poly.entity_id
_entity_poly.type
_entity_poly.pdbx_seq_one_letter_code
_entity_poly.pdbx_strand_id
1 'polypeptide(L)'
;MIQEWFIILMILSDGESISSVNHATADQSLNVFMSQRECEAALPEFVNATYPEFRPQANLLNHQVVMNGIADSPVGQRSATWRCTTIFTTRGQ
;
A
#
# COMPACT_ATOMS: atom_id res chain seq x y z
N MET A 1 -2.65 -24.20 11.83
CA MET A 1 -1.47 -23.34 12.07
C MET A 1 -1.73 -22.01 11.38
N ILE A 2 -1.59 -20.90 12.10
CA ILE A 2 -1.72 -19.56 11.53
C ILE A 2 -0.40 -19.21 10.84
N GLN A 3 -0.46 -18.72 9.62
CA GLN A 3 0.66 -18.16 8.88
C GLN A 3 0.50 -16.65 8.79
N GLU A 4 1.61 -15.94 9.01
CA GLU A 4 1.70 -14.50 8.87
C GLU A 4 2.29 -14.16 7.49
N TRP A 5 1.68 -13.19 6.82
CA TRP A 5 2.14 -12.63 5.55
C TRP A 5 2.05 -11.12 5.58
N PHE A 6 2.86 -10.44 4.78
CA PHE A 6 2.85 -8.98 4.67
C PHE A 6 2.34 -8.56 3.30
N ILE A 7 1.50 -7.53 3.26
CA ILE A 7 0.94 -7.00 2.00
C ILE A 7 1.06 -5.48 1.90
N ILE A 8 1.03 -4.95 0.68
CA ILE A 8 0.95 -3.51 0.43
C ILE A 8 -0.51 -3.07 0.44
N LEU A 9 -0.88 -2.24 1.41
CA LEU A 9 -2.21 -1.66 1.54
C LEU A 9 -2.19 -0.23 0.97
N MET A 10 -3.17 0.11 0.15
CA MET A 10 -3.47 1.47 -0.29
C MET A 10 -4.64 2.04 0.52
N ILE A 11 -4.47 3.24 1.06
CA ILE A 11 -5.52 4.02 1.74
C ILE A 11 -5.76 5.27 0.90
N LEU A 12 -6.95 5.42 0.36
CA LEU A 12 -7.36 6.60 -0.42
C LEU A 12 -8.23 7.51 0.46
N SER A 13 -7.98 8.81 0.41
CA SER A 13 -8.71 9.83 1.14
C SER A 13 -9.04 11.03 0.25
N ASP A 14 -10.12 11.75 0.57
CA ASP A 14 -10.46 13.08 0.02
C ASP A 14 -9.98 14.24 0.91
N GLY A 15 -9.17 13.97 1.92
CA GLY A 15 -8.67 14.97 2.88
C GLY A 15 -9.56 15.14 4.11
N GLU A 16 -10.85 14.77 4.05
CA GLU A 16 -11.75 14.76 5.20
C GLU A 16 -12.01 13.34 5.73
N SER A 17 -12.05 12.34 4.84
CA SER A 17 -12.42 10.98 5.18
C SER A 17 -11.56 9.94 4.44
N ILE A 18 -11.59 8.69 4.92
CA ILE A 18 -11.05 7.57 4.16
C ILE A 18 -12.12 7.15 3.15
N SER A 19 -11.82 7.37 1.87
CA SER A 19 -12.72 7.03 0.78
C SER A 19 -12.65 5.54 0.44
N SER A 20 -11.48 4.91 0.53
CA SER A 20 -11.33 3.46 0.36
C SER A 20 -10.04 2.91 0.96
N VAL A 21 -10.05 1.61 1.24
CA VAL A 21 -8.86 0.83 1.63
C VAL A 21 -8.80 -0.40 0.73
N ASN A 22 -7.71 -0.55 0.00
CA ASN A 22 -7.54 -1.61 -0.99
C ASN A 22 -6.22 -2.35 -0.79
N HIS A 23 -6.22 -3.65 -1.07
CA HIS A 23 -4.96 -4.34 -1.34
C HIS A 23 -4.40 -3.78 -2.66
N ALA A 24 -3.22 -3.18 -2.61
CA ALA A 24 -2.61 -2.60 -3.80
C ALA A 24 -2.09 -3.75 -4.66
N THR A 25 -2.85 -4.12 -5.69
CA THR A 25 -2.50 -5.20 -6.62
C THR A 25 -2.35 -4.59 -8.01
N ALA A 26 -1.22 -4.88 -8.66
CA ALA A 26 -1.05 -4.67 -10.09
C ALA A 26 -1.04 -6.06 -10.74
N ASP A 27 -2.18 -6.43 -11.32
CA ASP A 27 -2.51 -7.49 -12.29
C ASP A 27 -1.80 -8.88 -12.26
N GLN A 28 -0.59 -9.09 -11.74
CA GLN A 28 0.16 -10.35 -11.92
C GLN A 28 0.97 -10.89 -10.72
N SER A 29 1.08 -10.16 -9.61
CA SER A 29 1.56 -10.74 -8.35
C SER A 29 0.83 -10.11 -7.18
N LEU A 30 0.11 -10.92 -6.40
CA LEU A 30 -0.37 -10.49 -5.09
C LEU A 30 0.89 -10.04 -4.33
N ASN A 31 0.99 -8.76 -4.01
CA ASN A 31 2.08 -8.14 -3.26
C ASN A 31 2.11 -8.72 -1.84
N VAL A 32 2.51 -9.99 -1.72
CA VAL A 32 2.46 -10.83 -0.53
C VAL A 32 3.88 -11.28 -0.24
N PHE A 33 4.36 -10.94 0.95
CA PHE A 33 5.75 -11.08 1.36
C PHE A 33 5.85 -11.88 2.65
N MET A 34 6.98 -12.55 2.86
CA MET A 34 7.22 -13.38 4.05
C MET A 34 7.63 -12.53 5.26
N SER A 35 8.08 -11.31 5.03
CA SER A 35 8.49 -10.38 6.09
C SER A 35 8.13 -8.93 5.79
N GLN A 36 8.01 -8.12 6.86
CA GLN A 36 7.80 -6.68 6.75
C GLN A 36 8.92 -6.00 5.94
N ARG A 37 10.18 -6.41 6.15
CA ARG A 37 11.35 -5.84 5.48
C ARG A 37 11.30 -6.04 3.97
N GLU A 38 10.91 -7.22 3.50
CA GLU A 38 10.76 -7.50 2.07
C GLU A 38 9.66 -6.64 1.45
N CYS A 39 8.52 -6.51 2.14
CA CYS A 39 7.43 -5.66 1.70
C CYS A 39 7.88 -4.18 1.60
N GLU A 40 8.53 -3.66 2.65
CA GLU A 40 8.98 -2.26 2.70
C GLU A 40 10.07 -1.95 1.66
N ALA A 41 10.91 -2.93 1.33
CA ALA A 41 11.92 -2.80 0.27
C ALA A 41 11.28 -2.73 -1.13
N ALA A 42 10.21 -3.49 -1.38
CA ALA A 42 9.49 -3.49 -2.66
C ALA A 42 8.54 -2.28 -2.82
N LEU A 43 8.08 -1.72 -1.70
CA LEU A 43 7.03 -0.70 -1.67
C LEU A 43 7.30 0.53 -2.56
N PRO A 44 8.49 1.18 -2.54
CA PRO A 44 8.71 2.38 -3.33
C PRO A 44 8.68 2.13 -4.83
N GLU A 45 9.33 1.05 -5.30
CA GLU A 45 9.36 0.71 -6.72
C GLU A 45 7.96 0.35 -7.22
N PHE A 46 7.24 -0.49 -6.46
CA PHE A 46 5.87 -0.89 -6.78
C PHE A 46 4.94 0.33 -6.92
N VAL A 47 4.96 1.25 -5.95
CA VAL A 47 4.03 2.40 -5.96
C VAL A 47 4.38 3.38 -7.07
N ASN A 48 5.66 3.66 -7.30
CA ASN A 48 6.08 4.54 -8.40
C ASN A 48 5.70 3.98 -9.77
N ALA A 49 5.80 2.67 -9.97
CA ALA A 49 5.44 2.02 -11.24
C ALA A 49 3.93 1.92 -11.44
N THR A 50 3.17 1.66 -10.37
CA THR A 50 1.73 1.34 -10.46
C THR A 50 0.85 2.58 -10.40
N TYR A 51 1.23 3.61 -9.63
CA TYR A 51 0.42 4.80 -9.36
C TYR A 51 1.18 6.12 -9.63
N PRO A 52 1.81 6.29 -10.82
CA PRO A 52 2.62 7.47 -11.11
C PRO A 52 1.85 8.79 -11.07
N GLU A 53 0.54 8.76 -11.30
CA GLU A 53 -0.36 9.92 -11.29
C GLU A 53 -0.43 10.61 -9.93
N PHE A 54 -0.22 9.86 -8.84
CA PHE A 54 -0.18 10.39 -7.49
C PHE A 54 1.17 11.04 -7.13
N ARG A 55 2.16 11.01 -8.03
CA ARG A 55 3.52 11.51 -7.80
C ARG A 55 4.08 11.07 -6.44
N PRO A 56 4.11 9.75 -6.19
CA PRO A 56 4.31 9.22 -4.85
C PRO A 56 5.72 9.55 -4.32
N GLN A 57 5.80 9.87 -3.04
CA GLN A 57 7.05 10.17 -2.33
C GLN A 57 7.20 9.26 -1.13
N ALA A 58 8.41 8.73 -0.96
CA ALA A 58 8.76 7.96 0.21
C ALA A 58 8.78 8.82 1.46
N ASN A 59 8.30 8.27 2.56
CA ASN A 59 8.32 8.88 3.87
C ASN A 59 8.53 7.80 4.95
N LEU A 60 8.88 8.23 6.16
CA LEU A 60 8.99 7.37 7.33
C LEU A 60 7.94 7.80 8.35
N LEU A 61 7.01 6.89 8.66
CA LEU A 61 5.98 7.11 9.67
C LEU A 61 6.03 5.97 10.68
N ASN A 62 6.20 6.32 11.97
CA ASN A 62 6.27 5.33 13.05
C ASN A 62 7.28 4.19 12.79
N HIS A 63 8.45 4.52 12.23
CA HIS A 63 9.51 3.58 11.85
C HIS A 63 9.13 2.61 10.71
N GLN A 64 8.06 2.88 9.97
CA GLN A 64 7.70 2.14 8.75
C GLN A 64 7.93 2.99 7.51
N VAL A 65 8.40 2.36 6.45
CA VAL A 65 8.41 2.97 5.11
C VAL A 65 6.96 3.10 4.64
N VAL A 66 6.58 4.31 4.26
CA VAL A 66 5.29 4.59 3.64
C VAL A 66 5.51 5.39 2.37
N MET A 67 4.63 5.22 1.38
CA MET A 67 4.58 6.09 0.21
C MET A 67 3.34 6.97 0.34
N ASN A 68 3.47 8.27 0.11
CA ASN A 68 2.34 9.19 0.08
C ASN A 68 2.27 9.85 -1.30
N GLY A 69 1.08 10.08 -1.78
CA GLY A 69 0.88 10.75 -3.05
C GLY A 69 -0.43 11.51 -3.10
N ILE A 70 -0.51 12.44 -4.02
CA ILE A 70 -1.66 13.29 -4.24
C ILE A 70 -1.94 13.33 -5.75
N ALA A 71 -3.19 13.14 -6.12
CA ALA A 71 -3.65 13.24 -7.50
C ALA A 71 -4.90 14.12 -7.58
N ASP A 72 -5.04 14.85 -8.69
CA ASP A 72 -6.29 15.54 -9.01
C ASP A 72 -7.28 14.54 -9.61
N SER A 73 -8.54 14.61 -9.20
CA SER A 73 -9.64 13.81 -9.76
C SER A 73 -10.81 14.70 -10.15
N PRO A 74 -11.76 14.22 -10.97
CA PRO A 74 -12.95 14.99 -11.37
C PRO A 74 -13.81 15.50 -10.21
N VAL A 75 -13.66 14.90 -9.03
CA VAL A 75 -14.41 15.22 -7.80
C VAL A 75 -13.54 15.95 -6.77
N GLY A 76 -12.37 16.44 -7.16
CA GLY A 76 -11.42 17.14 -6.29
C GLY A 76 -10.12 16.37 -6.06
N GLN A 77 -9.27 16.92 -5.19
CA GLN A 77 -7.99 16.33 -4.87
C GLN A 77 -8.16 15.05 -4.06
N ARG A 78 -7.36 14.03 -4.37
CA ARG A 78 -7.29 12.76 -3.66
C ARG A 78 -5.89 12.56 -3.11
N SER A 79 -5.80 12.10 -1.88
CA SER A 79 -4.54 11.69 -1.27
C SER A 79 -4.53 10.18 -1.09
N ALA A 80 -3.38 9.58 -1.31
CA ALA A 80 -3.19 8.14 -1.13
C ALA A 80 -1.95 7.89 -0.27
N THR A 81 -2.08 6.93 0.63
CA THR A 81 -0.96 6.40 1.42
C THR A 81 -0.86 4.91 1.16
N TRP A 82 0.34 4.44 0.83
CA TRP A 82 0.66 3.03 0.73
C TRP A 82 1.60 2.62 1.85
N ARG A 83 1.32 1.47 2.46
CA ARG A 83 2.14 0.93 3.55
C ARG A 83 2.07 -0.58 3.59
N CYS A 84 3.08 -1.19 4.19
CA CYS A 84 3.06 -2.61 4.50
C CYS A 84 2.20 -2.89 5.72
N THR A 85 1.39 -3.94 5.67
CA THR A 85 0.59 -4.43 6.79
C THR A 85 0.62 -5.95 6.84
N THR A 86 0.22 -6.53 7.97
CA THR A 86 0.20 -7.98 8.17
C THR A 86 -1.19 -8.55 7.91
N ILE A 87 -1.25 -9.75 7.36
CA ILE A 87 -2.45 -10.58 7.26
C ILE A 87 -2.16 -11.96 7.84
N PHE A 88 -3.17 -12.54 8.46
CA PHE A 88 -3.10 -13.88 9.04
C PHE A 88 -3.97 -14.83 8.25
N THR A 89 -3.37 -15.90 7.73
CA THR A 89 -4.08 -16.95 7.01
C THR A 89 -4.03 -18.24 7.81
N THR A 90 -5.10 -19.03 7.78
CA THR A 90 -5.02 -20.43 8.21
C THR A 90 -4.43 -21.25 7.07
N ARG A 91 -3.45 -22.13 7.35
CA ARG A 91 -3.16 -23.22 6.40
C ARG A 91 -4.46 -23.99 6.22
N GLY A 92 -4.95 -24.08 4.97
CA GLY A 92 -6.07 -24.95 4.62
C GLY A 92 -5.82 -26.36 5.16
N GLN A 93 -6.88 -26.99 5.67
CA GLN A 93 -6.88 -28.45 5.83
C GLN A 93 -6.80 -29.10 4.45
#